data_AF-A0A960K3Y7-F1
#
_entry.id   AF-A0A960K3Y7-F1
#
_cell.length_a   1.000
_cell.length_b   1.000
_cell.length_c   1.000
_cell.angle_alpha   90.00
_cell.angle_beta   90.00
_cell.angle_gamma   90.00
#
_symmetry.space_group_name_H-M   'P 1'
#
loop_
_entity.id
_entity.type
_entity.pdbx_description
1 polymer ?
#
loop_
_entity_poly.entity_id
_entity_poly.type
_entity_poly.pdbx_seq_one_letter_code
_entity_poly.pdbx_strand_id
1 'polypeptide(L)'
;MSRRGAFSNGWRVYCALAGGGDTLTGVLLMTAPILTLRLMGIEPPAADPVFLRFIGAFVTGVGLCYGLPFVKPGGAGAEDLARERLVTIFDATALVRFSVAALLTVALLRGDLAPAWRTVAVTDFLLGGFQVFARVFLLRRETGRG
;
A
#
# COMPACT_ATOMS: atom_id res chain seq x y z
N MET A 1 -2.77 28.90 -12.66
CA MET A 1 -2.20 27.58 -12.25
C MET A 1 -2.76 26.49 -13.16
N SER A 2 -1.90 25.83 -13.94
CA SER A 2 -2.32 24.77 -14.87
C SER A 2 -2.93 23.59 -14.12
N ARG A 3 -4.15 23.17 -14.50
CA ARG A 3 -4.85 21.96 -13.99
C ARG A 3 -4.02 20.68 -14.06
N ARG A 4 -2.91 20.64 -14.81
CA ARG A 4 -1.99 19.49 -14.90
C ARG A 4 -1.10 19.33 -13.66
N GLY A 5 -0.63 20.44 -13.06
CA GLY A 5 0.30 20.39 -11.91
C GLY A 5 -0.35 19.91 -10.61
N ALA A 6 -1.58 20.37 -10.33
CA ALA A 6 -2.32 19.97 -9.12
C ALA A 6 -2.68 18.48 -9.10
N PHE A 7 -2.89 17.87 -10.28
CA PHE A 7 -3.21 16.45 -10.41
C PHE A 7 -2.03 15.54 -10.08
N SER A 8 -0.81 15.92 -10.46
CA SER A 8 0.40 15.15 -10.09
C SER A 8 0.65 15.20 -8.59
N ASN A 9 0.31 16.32 -7.94
CA ASN A 9 0.59 16.52 -6.52
C ASN A 9 -0.30 15.66 -5.62
N GLY A 10 -1.59 15.49 -5.96
CA GLY A 10 -2.50 14.66 -5.17
C GLY A 10 -2.07 13.20 -5.07
N TRP A 11 -1.66 12.59 -6.19
CA TRP A 11 -1.19 11.20 -6.19
C TRP A 11 0.15 11.01 -5.49
N ARG A 12 1.04 12.00 -5.60
CA ARG A 12 2.29 12.02 -4.84
C ARG A 12 2.02 12.08 -3.34
N VAL A 13 1.10 12.92 -2.90
CA VAL A 13 0.69 12.97 -1.49
C VAL A 13 0.12 11.63 -1.04
N TYR A 14 -0.75 11.00 -1.83
CA TYR A 14 -1.24 9.66 -1.52
C TYR A 14 -0.11 8.64 -1.39
N CYS A 15 0.83 8.60 -2.35
CA CYS A 15 1.96 7.68 -2.30
C CYS A 15 2.88 7.95 -1.10
N ALA A 16 3.09 9.21 -0.74
CA ALA A 16 3.87 9.57 0.45
C ALA A 16 3.19 9.10 1.74
N LEU A 17 1.88 9.31 1.87
CA LEU A 17 1.13 8.94 3.06
C LEU A 17 0.97 7.42 3.18
N ALA A 18 0.48 6.75 2.13
CA ALA A 18 0.28 5.30 2.11
C ALA A 18 1.63 4.56 2.19
N GLY A 19 2.57 4.92 1.33
CA GLY A 19 3.91 4.31 1.31
C GLY A 19 4.71 4.60 2.57
N GLY A 20 4.63 5.82 3.10
CA GLY A 20 5.26 6.17 4.37
C GLY A 20 4.69 5.40 5.55
N GLY A 21 3.36 5.25 5.61
CA GLY A 21 2.67 4.45 6.61
C GLY A 21 3.06 2.98 6.57
N ASP A 22 3.06 2.37 5.38
CA ASP A 22 3.49 0.98 5.18
C ASP A 22 4.97 0.83 5.55
N THR A 23 5.84 1.72 5.06
CA THR A 23 7.29 1.68 5.36
C THR A 23 7.55 1.75 6.86
N LEU A 24 6.92 2.70 7.55
CA LEU A 24 7.06 2.87 8.99
C LEU A 24 6.54 1.64 9.75
N THR A 25 5.36 1.13 9.38
CA THR A 25 4.78 -0.06 9.99
C THR A 25 5.69 -1.27 9.81
N GLY A 26 6.24 -1.46 8.61
CA GLY A 26 7.19 -2.53 8.34
C GLY A 26 8.47 -2.42 9.15
N VAL A 27 9.05 -1.21 9.26
CA VAL A 27 10.26 -0.96 10.07
C VAL A 27 9.99 -1.22 11.55
N LEU A 28 8.82 -0.81 12.04
CA LEU A 28 8.39 -1.09 13.42
C LEU A 28 8.20 -2.59 13.65
N LEU A 29 7.63 -3.34 12.70
CA LEU A 29 7.52 -4.80 12.78
C LEU A 29 8.89 -5.50 12.76
N MET A 30 9.86 -4.99 12.00
CA MET A 30 11.23 -5.52 11.97
C MET A 30 11.98 -5.29 13.28
N THR A 31 11.79 -4.12 13.91
CA THR A 31 12.57 -3.71 15.08
C THR A 31 11.89 -4.08 16.40
N ALA A 32 10.58 -3.86 16.49
CA ALA A 32 9.76 -4.04 17.68
C ALA A 32 8.38 -4.65 17.34
N PRO A 33 8.31 -5.92 16.88
CA PRO A 33 7.07 -6.53 16.40
C PRO A 33 5.95 -6.57 17.45
N ILE A 34 6.30 -6.94 18.68
CA ILE A 34 5.35 -7.04 19.80
C ILE A 34 4.74 -5.68 20.13
N LEU A 35 5.57 -4.63 20.22
CA LEU A 35 5.09 -3.28 20.48
C LEU A 35 4.18 -2.81 19.35
N THR A 36 4.56 -3.09 18.10
CA THR A 36 3.78 -2.70 16.92
C THR A 36 2.39 -3.33 16.92
N LEU A 37 2.30 -4.64 17.21
CA LEU A 37 1.00 -5.32 17.33
C LEU A 37 0.16 -4.72 18.47
N ARG A 38 0.77 -4.41 19.62
CA ARG A 38 0.06 -3.74 20.73
C ARG A 38 -0.45 -2.36 20.35
N LEU A 39 0.31 -1.57 19.59
CA LEU A 39 -0.15 -0.27 19.06
C LEU A 39 -1.32 -0.43 18.09
N MET A 40 -1.37 -1.54 17.35
CA MET A 40 -2.51 -1.91 16.50
C MET A 40 -3.69 -2.51 17.29
N GLY A 41 -3.59 -2.62 18.62
CA GLY A 41 -4.61 -3.26 19.45
C GLY A 41 -4.70 -4.78 19.23
N ILE A 42 -3.64 -5.39 18.69
CA ILE A 42 -3.55 -6.82 18.40
C ILE A 42 -2.69 -7.49 19.47
N GLU A 43 -3.24 -8.51 20.12
CA GLU A 43 -2.50 -9.37 21.03
C GLU A 43 -1.39 -10.10 20.25
N PRO A 44 -0.12 -10.03 20.68
CA PRO A 44 0.98 -10.71 20.01
C PRO A 44 0.69 -12.22 19.94
N PRO A 45 0.69 -12.84 18.74
CA PRO A 45 0.55 -14.29 18.66
C PRO A 45 1.76 -14.96 19.31
N ALA A 46 1.62 -16.21 19.72
CA ALA A 46 2.74 -17.05 20.15
C ALA A 46 3.72 -17.40 19.00
N ALA A 47 3.54 -16.77 17.83
CA ALA A 47 4.40 -16.95 16.66
C ALA A 47 5.81 -16.45 16.94
N ASP A 48 6.78 -17.08 16.28
CA ASP A 48 8.18 -16.67 16.34
C ASP A 48 8.33 -15.20 15.93
N PRO A 49 8.92 -14.34 16.79
CA PRO A 49 9.26 -12.96 16.44
C PRO A 49 9.99 -12.82 15.10
N VAL A 50 10.75 -13.82 14.66
CA VAL A 50 11.42 -13.85 13.34
C VAL A 50 10.41 -13.76 12.19
N PHE A 51 9.28 -14.46 12.29
CA PHE A 51 8.24 -14.43 11.24
C PHE A 51 7.57 -13.06 11.15
N LEU A 52 7.31 -12.42 12.29
CA LEU A 52 6.77 -11.05 12.32
C LEU A 52 7.76 -10.04 11.72
N ARG A 53 9.07 -10.22 11.97
CA ARG A 53 10.11 -9.39 11.36
C ARG A 53 10.22 -9.59 9.86
N PHE A 54 10.03 -10.82 9.37
CA PHE A 54 9.99 -11.12 7.95
C PHE A 54 8.80 -10.43 7.26
N ILE A 55 7.61 -10.47 7.88
CA ILE A 55 6.45 -9.69 7.42
C ILE A 55 6.80 -8.19 7.41
N GLY A 56 7.45 -7.69 8.46
CA GLY A 56 7.92 -6.32 8.52
C GLY A 56 8.80 -5.92 7.32
N ALA A 57 9.79 -6.75 6.96
CA ALA A 57 10.66 -6.51 5.81
C ALA A 57 9.88 -6.48 4.48
N PHE A 58 8.91 -7.38 4.32
CA PHE A 58 8.01 -7.38 3.17
C PHE A 58 7.19 -6.08 3.09
N VAL A 59 6.54 -5.70 4.19
CA VAL A 59 5.70 -4.48 4.26
C VAL A 59 6.55 -3.22 4.02
N THR A 60 7.78 -3.16 4.56
CA THR A 60 8.74 -2.09 4.26
C THR A 60 9.06 -2.02 2.77
N GLY A 61 9.35 -3.17 2.13
CA GLY A 61 9.61 -3.22 0.69
C GLY A 61 8.43 -2.69 -0.13
N VAL A 62 7.21 -3.12 0.18
CA VAL A 62 5.98 -2.63 -0.48
C VAL A 62 5.82 -1.12 -0.27
N GLY A 63 6.02 -0.63 0.96
CA GLY A 63 5.95 0.79 1.28
C GLY A 63 6.95 1.64 0.47
N LEU A 64 8.19 1.16 0.31
CA LEU A 64 9.22 1.83 -0.48
C LEU A 64 8.90 1.88 -1.98
N CYS A 65 8.14 0.92 -2.52
CA CYS A 65 7.72 0.94 -3.93
C CYS A 65 6.86 2.17 -4.27
N TYR A 66 6.10 2.72 -3.31
CA TYR A 66 5.38 3.99 -3.50
C TYR A 66 6.32 5.20 -3.67
N GLY A 67 7.62 5.05 -3.40
CA GLY A 67 8.65 6.08 -3.62
C GLY A 67 9.02 6.27 -5.09
N LEU A 68 8.74 5.30 -5.96
CA LEU A 68 9.15 5.32 -7.37
C LEU A 68 8.62 6.51 -8.20
N PRO A 69 7.42 7.07 -7.97
CA PRO A 69 6.94 8.26 -8.68
C PRO A 69 7.68 9.55 -8.32
N PHE A 70 8.46 9.57 -7.22
CA PHE A 70 9.28 10.71 -6.83
C PHE A 70 10.62 10.78 -7.56
N VAL A 71 11.04 9.66 -8.17
CA VAL A 71 12.23 9.62 -9.02
C VAL A 71 11.91 10.36 -10.33
N LYS A 72 12.37 11.61 -10.43
CA LYS A 72 12.14 12.48 -11.60
C LYS A 72 12.73 11.84 -12.85
N PRO A 73 11.92 11.47 -13.86
CA PRO A 73 12.47 11.12 -15.16
C PRO A 73 12.99 12.39 -15.84
N GLY A 74 14.18 12.32 -16.43
CA GLY A 74 14.69 13.39 -17.30
C GLY A 74 14.18 13.21 -18.73
N GLY A 75 13.99 14.32 -19.46
CA GLY A 75 13.71 14.30 -20.90
C GLY A 75 12.22 14.39 -21.30
N ALA A 76 11.98 14.35 -22.61
CA ALA A 76 10.63 14.29 -23.18
C ALA A 76 9.94 12.97 -22.78
N GLY A 77 8.67 13.03 -22.36
CA GLY A 77 7.90 11.85 -21.90
C GLY A 77 7.98 11.55 -20.40
N ALA A 78 8.63 12.40 -19.60
CA ALA A 78 8.75 12.20 -18.14
C ALA A 78 7.38 12.11 -17.41
N GLU A 79 6.36 12.84 -17.87
CA GLU A 79 5.03 12.78 -17.27
C GLU A 79 4.32 11.45 -17.56
N ASP A 80 4.48 10.90 -18.77
CA ASP A 80 3.85 9.64 -19.18
C ASP A 80 4.50 8.46 -18.45
N LEU A 81 5.83 8.45 -18.33
CA LEU A 81 6.54 7.42 -17.57
C LEU A 81 6.19 7.47 -16.07
N ALA A 82 6.07 8.67 -15.49
CA ALA A 82 5.66 8.81 -14.09
C ALA A 82 4.23 8.30 -13.85
N ARG A 83 3.33 8.49 -14.82
CA ARG A 83 1.97 7.95 -14.80
C ARG A 83 1.97 6.43 -14.92
N GLU A 84 2.71 5.88 -15.87
CA GLU A 84 2.81 4.43 -16.06
C GLU A 84 3.31 3.75 -14.78
N ARG A 85 4.38 4.28 -14.17
CA ARG A 85 4.88 3.82 -12.86
C ARG A 85 3.80 3.86 -11.79
N LEU A 86 3.01 4.93 -11.73
CA LEU A 86 1.93 5.05 -10.74
C LEU A 86 0.86 3.96 -10.94
N VAL A 87 0.47 3.70 -12.20
CA VAL A 87 -0.48 2.63 -12.53
C VAL A 87 0.08 1.27 -12.13
N THR A 88 1.33 0.97 -12.46
CA THR A 88 1.99 -0.30 -12.08
C THR A 88 2.06 -0.47 -10.57
N ILE A 89 2.41 0.58 -9.83
CA ILE A 89 2.47 0.52 -8.36
C ILE A 89 1.08 0.25 -7.80
N PHE A 90 0.05 0.96 -8.27
CA PHE A 90 -1.32 0.73 -7.80
C PHE A 90 -1.81 -0.69 -8.09
N ASP A 91 -1.48 -1.24 -9.25
CA ASP A 91 -1.84 -2.63 -9.60
C ASP A 91 -1.13 -3.63 -8.67
N ALA A 92 0.20 -3.47 -8.48
CA ALA A 92 0.97 -4.35 -7.61
C ALA A 92 0.52 -4.26 -6.15
N THR A 93 0.30 -3.06 -5.63
CA THR A 93 -0.08 -2.86 -4.23
C THR A 93 -1.52 -3.30 -3.97
N ALA A 94 -2.43 -3.08 -4.92
CA ALA A 94 -3.80 -3.54 -4.79
C ALA A 94 -3.85 -5.07 -4.76
N LEU A 95 -3.09 -5.75 -5.63
CA LEU A 95 -2.99 -7.20 -5.65
C LEU A 95 -2.51 -7.75 -4.30
N VAL A 96 -1.44 -7.18 -3.75
CA VAL A 96 -0.91 -7.58 -2.44
C VAL A 96 -1.96 -7.35 -1.36
N ARG A 97 -2.58 -6.17 -1.30
CA ARG A 97 -3.58 -5.83 -0.29
C ARG A 97 -4.81 -6.74 -0.35
N PHE A 98 -5.32 -7.04 -1.55
CA PHE A 98 -6.43 -7.98 -1.67
C PHE A 98 -6.03 -9.40 -1.28
N SER A 99 -4.81 -9.82 -1.60
CA SER A 99 -4.29 -11.13 -1.19
C SER A 99 -4.20 -11.24 0.34
N VAL A 100 -3.68 -10.21 1.01
CA VAL A 100 -3.64 -10.11 2.48
C VAL A 100 -5.05 -10.08 3.07
N ALA A 101 -5.93 -9.22 2.56
CA ALA A 101 -7.32 -9.13 3.02
C ALA A 101 -8.07 -10.47 2.87
N ALA A 102 -7.88 -11.18 1.76
CA ALA A 102 -8.48 -12.49 1.53
C ALA A 102 -7.95 -13.54 2.52
N LEU A 103 -6.63 -13.61 2.71
CA LEU A 103 -6.00 -14.50 3.67
C LEU A 103 -6.51 -14.24 5.10
N LEU A 104 -6.49 -12.98 5.53
CA LEU A 104 -6.98 -12.58 6.86
C LEU A 104 -8.46 -12.91 7.03
N THR A 105 -9.28 -12.70 6.00
CA THR A 105 -10.71 -13.04 6.04
C THR A 105 -10.90 -14.53 6.26
N VAL A 106 -10.19 -15.40 5.52
CA VAL A 106 -10.27 -16.86 5.71
C VAL A 106 -9.83 -17.26 7.11
N ALA A 107 -8.70 -16.73 7.60
CA ALA A 107 -8.19 -17.04 8.93
C ALA A 107 -9.13 -16.55 10.06
N LEU A 108 -9.76 -15.39 9.89
CA LEU A 108 -10.80 -14.89 10.81
C LEU A 108 -12.05 -15.77 10.82
N LEU A 109 -12.50 -16.24 9.67
CA LEU A 109 -13.67 -17.14 9.56
C LEU A 109 -13.40 -18.52 10.19
N ARG A 110 -12.15 -18.97 10.18
CA ARG A 110 -11.72 -20.22 10.84
C ARG A 110 -11.53 -20.07 12.35
N GLY A 111 -11.46 -18.84 12.87
CA GLY A 111 -11.14 -18.57 14.27
C GLY A 111 -9.64 -18.64 14.58
N ASP A 112 -8.78 -18.68 13.56
CA ASP A 112 -7.32 -18.75 13.71
C ASP A 112 -6.71 -17.41 14.16
N LEU A 113 -7.45 -16.31 13.99
CA LEU A 113 -7.01 -14.95 14.32
C LEU A 113 -7.96 -14.24 15.29
N ALA A 114 -7.38 -13.42 16.17
CA ALA A 114 -8.13 -12.55 17.05
C ALA A 114 -8.99 -11.55 16.26
N PRO A 115 -10.19 -11.17 16.75
CA PRO A 115 -11.07 -10.22 16.07
C PRO A 115 -10.44 -8.86 15.73
N ALA A 116 -9.41 -8.43 16.45
CA ALA A 116 -8.69 -7.19 16.19
C ALA A 116 -8.10 -7.12 14.76
N TRP A 117 -7.74 -8.27 14.18
CA TRP A 117 -7.21 -8.38 12.80
C TRP A 117 -8.23 -8.00 11.72
N ARG A 118 -9.53 -7.88 12.05
CA ARG A 118 -10.55 -7.37 11.12
C ARG A 118 -10.20 -5.96 10.63
N THR A 119 -9.61 -5.12 11.48
CA THR A 119 -9.24 -3.75 11.10
C THR A 119 -8.22 -3.75 9.96
N VAL A 120 -7.24 -4.64 10.01
CA VAL A 120 -6.22 -4.82 8.96
C VAL A 120 -6.87 -5.30 7.67
N ALA A 121 -7.68 -6.36 7.72
CA ALA A 121 -8.37 -6.89 6.53
C ALA A 121 -9.27 -5.85 5.85
N VAL A 122 -10.04 -5.09 6.63
CA VAL A 122 -10.91 -4.02 6.12
C VAL A 122 -10.08 -2.88 5.52
N THR A 123 -9.01 -2.47 6.20
CA THR A 123 -8.13 -1.39 5.72
C THR A 123 -7.48 -1.77 4.40
N ASP A 124 -6.95 -2.99 4.28
CA ASP A 124 -6.35 -3.48 3.05
C ASP A 124 -7.35 -3.58 1.90
N PHE A 125 -8.56 -4.08 2.18
CA PHE A 125 -9.61 -4.14 1.18
C PHE A 125 -10.02 -2.75 0.66
N LEU A 126 -10.21 -1.78 1.55
CA LEU A 126 -10.58 -0.41 1.20
C LEU A 126 -9.46 0.30 0.42
N LEU A 127 -8.21 0.18 0.86
CA LEU A 127 -7.07 0.80 0.18
C LEU A 127 -6.79 0.15 -1.18
N GLY A 128 -6.90 -1.18 -1.29
CA GLY A 128 -6.82 -1.90 -2.56
C GLY A 128 -7.94 -1.49 -3.52
N GLY A 129 -9.17 -1.38 -3.02
CA GLY A 129 -10.32 -0.88 -3.79
C GLY A 129 -10.12 0.55 -4.29
N PHE A 130 -9.62 1.43 -3.43
CA PHE A 130 -9.27 2.80 -3.81
C PHE A 130 -8.19 2.84 -4.90
N GLN A 131 -7.17 1.99 -4.82
CA GLN A 131 -6.10 1.91 -5.82
C GLN A 131 -6.62 1.44 -7.19
N VAL A 132 -7.48 0.41 -7.21
CA VAL A 132 -8.14 -0.02 -8.45
C VAL A 132 -9.01 1.10 -9.04
N PHE A 133 -9.78 1.80 -8.19
CA PHE A 133 -10.57 2.95 -8.63
C PHE A 133 -9.69 4.06 -9.22
N ALA A 134 -8.62 4.45 -8.51
CA ALA A 134 -7.69 5.48 -8.93
C ALA A 134 -7.01 5.10 -10.26
N ARG A 135 -6.63 3.83 -10.43
CA ARG A 135 -6.08 3.27 -11.66
C ARG A 135 -7.06 3.38 -12.83
N VAL A 136 -8.31 2.94 -12.66
CA VAL A 136 -9.34 3.07 -13.71
C VAL A 136 -9.59 4.54 -14.06
N PHE A 137 -9.61 5.42 -13.07
CA PHE A 137 -9.76 6.85 -13.27
C PHE A 137 -8.59 7.46 -14.05
N LEU A 138 -7.36 7.02 -13.78
CA LEU A 138 -6.15 7.46 -14.49
C LEU A 138 -6.17 7.05 -15.96
N LEU A 139 -6.59 5.82 -16.27
CA LEU A 139 -6.67 5.29 -17.64
C LEU A 139 -7.79 5.93 -18.45
N ARG A 140 -8.98 6.14 -17.87
CA ARG A 140 -10.11 6.79 -18.59
C ARG A 140 -9.79 8.21 -19.07
N ARG A 141 -8.87 8.91 -18.39
CA ARG A 141 -8.42 10.25 -18.82
C ARG A 141 -7.52 10.23 -20.06
N GLU A 142 -6.98 9.07 -20.45
CA GLU A 142 -6.19 8.93 -21.68
C GLU A 142 -7.10 8.80 -22.91
N THR A 143 -8.15 7.98 -22.81
CA THR A 143 -9.07 7.74 -23.92
C THR A 143 -9.89 8.98 -24.31
N GLY A 144 -10.17 9.88 -23.35
CA GLY A 144 -10.90 11.14 -23.62
C GLY A 144 -10.06 12.28 -24.19
N ARG A 145 -8.80 12.03 -24.59
CA ARG A 145 -7.89 13.01 -25.21
C ARG A 145 -7.58 12.74 -26.68
N GLY A 146 -8.16 11.67 -27.24
CA GLY A 146 -8.09 11.35 -28.68
C GLY A 146 -9.11 12.13 -29.48
#